data_AF-A0A8S0G1G7-F1
#
_entry.id   AF-A0A8S0G1G7-F1
#
_cell.length_a   1.000
_cell.length_b   1.000
_cell.length_c   1.000
_cell.angle_alpha   90.00
_cell.angle_beta   90.00
_cell.angle_gamma   90.00
#
_symmetry.space_group_name_H-M   'P 1'
#
loop_
_entity.id
_entity.type
_entity.pdbx_description
1 polymer ?
#
loop_
_entity_poly.entity_id
_entity_poly.type
_entity_poly.pdbx_seq_one_letter_code
_entity_poly.pdbx_strand_id
1 'polypeptide(L)'
;MLIDEVRAGGRIPLIIGRGLTTKAREALGLPHSDVFRQAKDVAESDRGFSLAQKMVGRACGVKGIRPGAYCEPKMTSVGSQDTTGPMTRDELKDLACLGFSADLVMQSFCHTAAYPKPVDVNTHHTLPDFIMNRGGVSLRPGDGVIHSWLNRMLLPDTVGTGEVTPIPVSRSVSLSRRVLVWWHLQPQQA
;
A
#
# COMPACT_ATOMS: atom_id res chain seq x y z
N MET A 1 -3.75 14.03 14.71
CA MET A 1 -4.15 13.17 13.57
C MET A 1 -5.43 12.39 13.84
N LEU A 2 -5.54 11.60 14.91
CA LEU A 2 -6.71 10.72 15.11
C LEU A 2 -8.08 11.43 15.06
N ILE A 3 -8.19 12.64 15.61
CA ILE A 3 -9.46 13.41 15.60
C ILE A 3 -9.88 13.78 14.16
N ASP A 4 -8.92 14.13 13.31
CA ASP A 4 -9.21 14.46 11.92
C ASP A 4 -9.56 13.19 11.13
N GLU A 5 -8.98 12.04 11.48
CA GLU A 5 -9.33 10.75 10.86
C GLU A 5 -10.79 10.39 11.15
N VAL A 6 -11.24 10.56 12.41
CA VAL A 6 -12.64 10.32 12.78
C VAL A 6 -13.57 11.28 12.06
N ARG A 7 -13.24 12.57 12.01
CA ARG A 7 -14.06 13.58 11.32
C ARG A 7 -14.17 13.32 9.82
N ALA A 8 -13.11 12.83 9.20
CA ALA A 8 -13.08 12.49 7.78
C ALA A 8 -13.75 11.14 7.44
N GLY A 9 -14.27 10.41 8.43
CA GLY A 9 -14.84 9.06 8.21
C GLY A 9 -13.78 7.98 7.97
N GLY A 10 -12.53 8.23 8.34
CA GLY A 10 -11.42 7.29 8.22
C GLY A 10 -10.11 7.96 7.83
N ARG A 11 -9.00 7.22 7.99
CA ARG A 11 -7.67 7.72 7.62
C ARG A 11 -7.46 7.85 6.11
N ILE A 12 -8.02 6.93 5.31
CA ILE A 12 -7.87 6.97 3.85
C ILE A 12 -8.57 8.20 3.25
N PRO A 13 -9.86 8.49 3.55
CA PRO A 13 -10.49 9.73 3.13
C PRO A 13 -9.74 10.99 3.58
N LEU A 14 -9.20 11.00 4.81
CA LEU A 14 -8.41 12.13 5.30
C LEU A 14 -7.17 12.38 4.44
N ILE A 15 -6.41 11.34 4.10
CA ILE A 15 -5.17 11.49 3.33
C ILE A 15 -5.48 11.98 1.91
N ILE A 16 -6.50 11.40 1.26
CA ILE A 16 -6.94 11.81 -0.08
C ILE A 16 -7.42 13.27 -0.04
N GLY A 17 -8.30 13.63 0.90
CA GLY A 17 -8.85 14.98 1.01
C GLY A 17 -7.80 16.04 1.36
N ARG A 18 -6.83 15.70 2.23
CA ARG A 18 -5.69 16.56 2.55
C ARG A 18 -4.79 16.76 1.33
N GLY A 19 -4.48 15.70 0.59
CA GLY A 19 -3.68 15.76 -0.64
C GLY A 19 -4.35 16.62 -1.71
N LEU A 20 -5.66 16.44 -1.91
CA LEU A 20 -6.45 17.27 -2.82
C LEU A 20 -6.43 18.75 -2.42
N THR A 21 -6.63 19.04 -1.12
CA THR A 21 -6.59 20.42 -0.60
C THR A 21 -5.21 21.04 -0.81
N THR A 22 -4.13 20.27 -0.61
CA THR A 22 -2.76 20.74 -0.80
C THR A 22 -2.52 21.12 -2.26
N LYS A 23 -2.83 20.22 -3.21
CA LYS A 23 -2.70 20.49 -4.66
C LYS A 23 -3.54 21.67 -5.12
N ALA A 24 -4.77 21.80 -4.63
CA ALA A 24 -5.64 22.93 -4.96
C ALA A 24 -5.05 24.27 -4.48
N ARG A 25 -4.50 24.31 -3.26
CA ARG A 25 -3.88 25.52 -2.71
C ARG A 25 -2.60 25.89 -3.44
N GLU A 26 -1.76 24.90 -3.78
CA GLU A 26 -0.56 25.12 -4.60
C GLU A 26 -0.91 25.71 -5.97
N ALA A 27 -1.90 25.15 -6.67
CA ALA A 27 -2.37 25.65 -7.95
C ALA A 27 -2.95 27.08 -7.88
N LEU A 28 -3.53 27.44 -6.73
CA LEU A 28 -4.05 28.79 -6.45
C LEU A 28 -3.00 29.76 -5.89
N GLY A 29 -1.75 29.33 -5.69
CA GLY A 29 -0.70 30.14 -5.09
C GLY A 29 -0.93 30.50 -3.61
N LEU A 30 -1.76 29.72 -2.91
CA LEU A 30 -2.10 29.94 -1.50
C LEU A 30 -1.08 29.27 -0.56
N PRO A 31 -0.85 29.83 0.65
CA PRO A 31 0.03 29.22 1.63
C PRO A 31 -0.51 27.88 2.16
N HIS A 32 0.32 27.08 2.83
CA HIS A 32 -0.09 25.80 3.41
C HIS A 32 -1.32 25.93 4.34
N SER A 33 -2.17 24.92 4.36
CA SER A 33 -3.38 24.94 5.19
C SER A 33 -3.07 24.69 6.65
N ASP A 34 -3.70 25.46 7.53
CA ASP A 34 -3.70 25.33 8.99
C ASP A 34 -4.92 24.55 9.53
N VAL A 35 -5.83 24.12 8.64
CA VAL A 35 -7.08 23.44 9.00
C VAL A 35 -6.84 22.02 9.53
N PHE A 36 -5.83 21.32 9.00
CA PHE A 36 -5.53 19.95 9.39
C PHE A 36 -4.48 19.92 10.51
N ARG A 37 -4.66 19.03 11.48
CA ARG A 37 -3.63 18.81 12.50
C ARG A 37 -2.39 18.19 11.87
N GLN A 38 -1.26 18.84 12.12
CA GLN A 38 0.05 18.36 11.68
C GLN A 38 0.52 17.15 12.51
N ALA A 39 1.52 16.47 11.97
CA ALA A 39 2.23 15.43 12.71
C ALA A 39 2.91 16.03 13.93
N LYS A 40 3.01 15.24 15.00
CA LYS A 40 3.85 15.65 16.12
C LYS A 40 5.30 15.62 15.64
N ASP A 41 6.02 16.70 15.86
CA ASP A 41 7.46 16.71 15.63
C ASP A 41 8.15 15.68 16.53
N VAL A 42 9.11 14.97 15.96
CA VAL A 42 9.94 14.05 16.74
C VAL A 42 11.12 14.83 17.28
N ALA A 43 11.46 14.57 18.55
CA ALA A 43 12.60 15.21 19.20
C ALA A 43 13.88 15.04 18.36
N GLU A 44 14.65 16.12 18.26
CA GLU A 44 15.96 16.09 17.63
C GLU A 44 16.86 15.07 18.34
N SER A 45 17.63 14.32 17.56
CA SER A 45 18.52 13.30 18.08
C SER A 45 19.71 13.13 17.16
N ASP A 46 20.89 13.15 17.74
CA ASP A 46 22.16 12.95 17.03
C ASP A 46 22.53 11.47 16.89
N ARG A 47 21.74 10.56 17.46
CA ARG A 47 21.97 9.12 17.37
C ARG A 47 21.79 8.62 15.95
N GLY A 48 22.56 7.60 15.53
CA GLY A 48 22.37 6.97 14.22
C GLY A 48 20.97 6.39 14.00
N PHE A 49 20.65 6.04 12.75
CA PHE A 49 19.42 5.34 12.37
C PHE A 49 19.63 3.82 12.33
N SER A 50 18.63 3.05 12.75
CA SER A 50 18.59 1.61 12.52
C SER A 50 18.38 1.27 11.03
N LEU A 51 18.61 0.02 10.63
CA LEU A 51 18.42 -0.40 9.24
C LEU A 51 16.98 -0.15 8.75
N ALA A 52 15.98 -0.50 9.55
CA ALA A 52 14.57 -0.27 9.21
C ALA A 52 14.25 1.23 9.08
N GLN A 53 14.80 2.07 9.94
CA GLN A 53 14.62 3.53 9.87
C GLN A 53 15.23 4.12 8.60
N LYS A 54 16.40 3.60 8.17
CA LYS A 54 17.04 3.98 6.91
C LYS A 54 16.24 3.51 5.69
N MET A 55 15.72 2.28 5.70
CA MET A 55 14.89 1.76 4.60
C MET A 55 13.62 2.59 4.41
N VAL A 56 12.89 2.88 5.49
CA VAL A 56 11.69 3.73 5.43
C VAL A 56 12.05 5.17 5.06
N GLY A 57 13.15 5.71 5.61
CA GLY A 57 13.66 7.03 5.23
C GLY A 57 13.96 7.14 3.74
N ARG A 58 14.67 6.16 3.18
CA ARG A 58 14.99 6.09 1.76
C ARG A 58 13.72 6.09 0.90
N ALA A 59 12.71 5.33 1.28
CA ALA A 59 11.42 5.29 0.58
C ALA A 59 10.63 6.61 0.68
N CYS A 60 10.95 7.47 1.65
CA CYS A 60 10.42 8.82 1.82
C CYS A 60 11.35 9.94 1.29
N GLY A 61 12.49 9.61 0.68
CA GLY A 61 13.46 10.60 0.20
C GLY A 61 14.31 11.28 1.28
N VAL A 62 14.38 10.73 2.49
CA VAL A 62 15.17 11.26 3.62
C VAL A 62 16.18 10.24 4.15
N LYS A 63 17.15 10.68 4.98
CA LYS A 63 18.20 9.77 5.51
C LYS A 63 17.68 8.70 6.48
N GLY A 64 16.56 8.96 7.15
CA GLY A 64 15.94 8.03 8.09
C GLY A 64 14.68 8.62 8.71
N ILE A 65 13.77 7.74 9.14
CA ILE A 65 12.56 8.12 9.89
C ILE A 65 12.72 7.73 11.36
N ARG A 66 12.42 8.66 12.27
CA ARG A 66 12.44 8.41 13.72
C ARG A 66 11.14 7.76 14.20
N PRO A 67 11.17 6.95 15.28
CA PRO A 67 9.96 6.39 15.86
C PRO A 67 8.97 7.49 16.27
N GLY A 68 7.69 7.30 15.96
CA GLY A 68 6.64 8.28 16.25
C GLY A 68 6.43 9.35 15.17
N ALA A 69 7.34 9.47 14.19
CA ALA A 69 7.14 10.35 13.04
C ALA A 69 6.07 9.77 12.10
N TYR A 70 5.21 10.63 11.57
CA TYR A 70 4.38 10.30 10.42
C TYR A 70 5.22 10.35 9.15
N CYS A 71 5.08 9.34 8.29
CA CYS A 71 5.77 9.29 7.01
C CYS A 71 4.93 8.55 5.97
N GLU A 72 5.28 8.80 4.71
CA GLU A 72 4.56 8.33 3.53
C GLU A 72 5.53 7.63 2.57
N PRO A 73 5.94 6.37 2.84
CA PRO A 73 6.97 5.70 2.05
C PRO A 73 6.41 5.20 0.72
N LYS A 74 7.22 5.32 -0.35
CA LYS A 74 6.93 4.68 -1.63
C LYS A 74 6.84 3.16 -1.44
N MET A 75 5.74 2.56 -1.90
CA MET A 75 5.57 1.11 -1.91
C MET A 75 6.09 0.54 -3.24
N THR A 76 7.10 -0.32 -3.16
CA THR A 76 7.67 -1.00 -4.33
C THR A 76 6.97 -2.34 -4.60
N SER A 77 6.55 -3.05 -3.55
CA SER A 77 5.94 -4.38 -3.71
C SER A 77 4.72 -4.56 -2.82
N VAL A 78 3.63 -5.05 -3.42
CA VAL A 78 2.36 -5.31 -2.75
C VAL A 78 1.91 -6.75 -3.01
N GLY A 79 1.61 -7.50 -1.95
CA GLY A 79 1.07 -8.87 -2.05
C GLY A 79 -0.39 -8.98 -1.60
N SER A 80 -1.22 -9.65 -2.40
CA SER A 80 -2.59 -10.08 -2.05
C SER A 80 -2.77 -11.58 -2.31
N GLN A 81 -3.68 -12.20 -1.55
CA GLN A 81 -3.98 -13.63 -1.64
C GLN A 81 -5.49 -13.87 -1.67
N ASP A 82 -5.90 -15.06 -2.08
CA ASP A 82 -7.26 -15.43 -2.49
C ASP A 82 -8.37 -15.33 -1.43
N THR A 83 -8.05 -15.36 -0.13
CA THR A 83 -9.04 -15.14 0.94
C THR A 83 -9.28 -13.68 1.26
N THR A 84 -8.33 -12.79 0.98
CA THR A 84 -8.51 -11.33 1.15
C THR A 84 -8.75 -10.59 -0.16
N GLY A 85 -8.27 -11.13 -1.28
CA GLY A 85 -8.31 -10.54 -2.60
C GLY A 85 -9.70 -10.10 -3.06
N PRO A 86 -10.80 -10.84 -2.80
CA PRO A 86 -12.15 -10.36 -3.08
C PRO A 86 -12.51 -9.08 -2.32
N MET A 87 -12.15 -8.99 -1.03
CA MET A 87 -12.36 -7.75 -0.26
C MET A 87 -11.49 -6.63 -0.79
N THR A 88 -10.21 -6.90 -1.11
CA THR A 88 -9.30 -5.93 -1.73
C THR A 88 -9.82 -5.38 -3.05
N ARG A 89 -10.38 -6.26 -3.89
CA ARG A 89 -10.99 -5.90 -5.16
C ARG A 89 -12.14 -4.92 -4.93
N ASP A 90 -12.98 -5.19 -3.94
CA ASP A 90 -14.15 -4.36 -3.67
C ASP A 90 -13.73 -3.00 -3.09
N GLU A 91 -12.75 -2.96 -2.17
CA GLU A 91 -12.13 -1.72 -1.70
C GLU A 91 -11.47 -0.92 -2.85
N LEU A 92 -10.81 -1.59 -3.79
CA LEU A 92 -10.21 -0.96 -4.97
C LEU A 92 -11.26 -0.38 -5.92
N LYS A 93 -12.45 -1.00 -6.01
CA LYS A 93 -13.57 -0.44 -6.79
C LYS A 93 -14.14 0.79 -6.10
N ASP A 94 -14.30 0.76 -4.78
CA ASP A 94 -14.80 1.91 -4.00
C ASP A 94 -13.85 3.10 -4.10
N LEU A 95 -12.54 2.85 -4.21
CA LEU A 95 -11.53 3.86 -4.49
C LEU A 95 -11.41 4.23 -5.98
N ALA A 96 -12.28 3.75 -6.87
CA ALA A 96 -12.23 3.98 -8.31
C ALA A 96 -10.86 3.66 -8.94
N CYS A 97 -10.14 2.66 -8.40
CA CYS A 97 -8.80 2.31 -8.85
C CYS A 97 -8.86 1.60 -10.22
N LEU A 98 -8.37 2.30 -11.26
CA LEU A 98 -8.28 1.79 -12.63
C LEU A 98 -6.90 1.20 -12.98
N GLY A 99 -5.88 1.46 -12.17
CA GLY A 99 -4.52 0.98 -12.39
C GLY A 99 -3.68 1.12 -11.12
N PHE A 100 -2.71 0.24 -10.96
CA PHE A 100 -1.83 0.26 -9.80
C PHE A 100 -0.66 1.23 -9.99
N SER A 101 -0.40 2.04 -8.97
CA SER A 101 0.77 2.95 -8.92
C SER A 101 2.00 2.33 -8.24
N ALA A 102 1.86 1.16 -7.59
CA ALA A 102 2.98 0.45 -7.01
C ALA A 102 3.78 -0.27 -8.11
N ASP A 103 5.11 -0.35 -7.97
CA ASP A 103 5.99 -0.94 -9.00
C ASP A 103 5.65 -2.43 -9.24
N LEU A 104 5.22 -3.15 -8.20
CA LEU A 104 4.78 -4.54 -8.28
C LEU A 104 3.57 -4.79 -7.39
N VAL A 105 2.55 -5.43 -7.97
CA VAL A 105 1.39 -5.99 -7.26
C VAL A 105 1.27 -7.45 -7.65
N MET A 106 1.19 -8.35 -6.68
CA MET A 106 1.07 -9.78 -6.94
C MET A 106 -0.13 -10.38 -6.22
N GLN A 107 -0.96 -11.12 -6.95
CA GLN A 107 -2.09 -11.90 -6.44
C GLN A 107 -1.77 -13.39 -6.48
N SER A 108 -2.00 -14.12 -5.38
CA SER A 108 -1.88 -15.59 -5.33
C SER A 108 -3.21 -16.30 -5.10
N PHE A 109 -3.24 -17.61 -5.37
CA PHE A 109 -4.35 -18.52 -5.07
C PHE A 109 -3.89 -19.71 -4.24
N CYS A 110 -3.42 -19.45 -3.01
CA CYS A 110 -2.73 -20.45 -2.20
C CYS A 110 -3.58 -21.04 -1.07
N HIS A 111 -4.67 -20.40 -0.66
CA HIS A 111 -5.47 -20.83 0.48
C HIS A 111 -6.70 -21.64 0.08
N THR A 112 -7.23 -21.43 -1.12
CA THR A 112 -8.50 -22.01 -1.59
C THR A 112 -8.31 -23.00 -2.74
N ALA A 113 -7.08 -23.20 -3.22
CA ALA A 113 -6.80 -24.06 -4.38
C ALA A 113 -6.96 -25.56 -4.13
N ALA A 114 -6.74 -26.05 -2.90
CA ALA A 114 -6.75 -27.49 -2.62
C ALA A 114 -8.16 -28.10 -2.68
N TYR A 115 -9.16 -27.40 -2.14
CA TYR A 115 -10.55 -27.85 -2.06
C TYR A 115 -11.50 -26.67 -2.29
N PRO A 116 -11.62 -26.18 -3.54
CA PRO A 116 -12.36 -24.96 -3.82
C PRO A 116 -13.87 -25.17 -3.64
N LYS A 117 -14.49 -24.27 -2.88
CA LYS A 117 -15.95 -24.12 -2.87
C LYS A 117 -16.40 -23.45 -4.17
N PRO A 118 -17.69 -23.53 -4.56
CA PRO A 118 -18.18 -22.86 -5.76
C PRO A 118 -17.87 -21.35 -5.83
N VAL A 119 -17.84 -20.67 -4.68
CA VAL A 119 -17.43 -19.25 -4.60
C VAL A 119 -15.94 -19.03 -4.86
N ASP A 120 -15.09 -19.99 -4.47
CA ASP A 120 -13.65 -19.94 -4.69
C ASP A 120 -13.37 -20.14 -6.18
N VAL A 121 -14.08 -21.06 -6.84
CA VAL A 121 -13.99 -21.27 -8.30
C VAL A 121 -14.31 -19.98 -9.05
N ASN A 122 -15.36 -19.25 -8.66
CA ASN A 122 -15.66 -17.94 -9.27
C ASN A 122 -14.52 -16.93 -9.03
N THR A 123 -13.94 -16.93 -7.83
CA THR A 123 -12.79 -16.07 -7.50
C THR A 123 -11.58 -16.40 -8.37
N HIS A 124 -11.30 -17.69 -8.61
CA HIS A 124 -10.20 -18.15 -9.47
C HIS A 124 -10.37 -17.70 -10.92
N HIS A 125 -11.60 -17.57 -11.41
CA HIS A 125 -11.88 -17.11 -12.77
C HIS A 125 -11.92 -15.58 -12.92
N THR A 126 -12.32 -14.83 -11.89
CA THR A 126 -12.59 -13.39 -12.02
C THR A 126 -11.49 -12.50 -11.47
N LEU A 127 -10.79 -12.95 -10.42
CA LEU A 127 -9.77 -12.15 -9.75
C LEU A 127 -8.48 -11.98 -10.58
N PRO A 128 -8.00 -12.95 -11.38
CA PRO A 128 -6.80 -12.75 -12.19
C PRO A 128 -6.93 -11.59 -13.16
N ASP A 129 -8.01 -11.55 -13.94
CA ASP A 129 -8.24 -10.49 -14.92
C ASP A 129 -8.38 -9.12 -14.26
N PHE A 130 -9.02 -9.05 -13.10
CA PHE A 130 -9.14 -7.81 -12.33
C PHE A 130 -7.77 -7.22 -11.97
N ILE A 131 -6.82 -8.07 -11.57
CA ILE A 131 -5.46 -7.70 -11.17
C ILE A 131 -4.61 -7.38 -12.40
N MET A 132 -4.64 -8.22 -13.44
CA MET A 132 -3.84 -8.04 -14.65
C MET A 132 -4.24 -6.79 -15.43
N ASN A 133 -5.54 -6.49 -15.53
CA ASN A 133 -6.03 -5.27 -16.18
C ASN A 133 -5.60 -3.97 -15.48
N ARG A 134 -5.07 -4.07 -14.25
CA ARG A 134 -4.52 -2.94 -13.47
C ARG A 134 -2.99 -2.92 -13.43
N GLY A 135 -2.33 -3.78 -14.21
CA GLY A 135 -0.87 -3.88 -14.26
C GLY A 135 -0.25 -4.80 -13.19
N GLY A 136 -1.06 -5.60 -12.50
CA GLY A 136 -0.59 -6.56 -11.51
C GLY A 136 -0.24 -7.92 -12.11
N VAL A 137 0.53 -8.71 -11.36
CA VAL A 137 0.87 -10.11 -11.65
C VAL A 137 -0.11 -11.02 -10.92
N SER A 138 -0.67 -12.00 -11.62
CA SER A 138 -1.55 -13.01 -11.03
C SER A 138 -0.94 -14.41 -11.18
N LEU A 139 -0.76 -15.11 -10.07
CA LEU A 139 -0.41 -16.53 -10.06
C LEU A 139 -1.65 -17.36 -10.38
N ARG A 140 -1.45 -18.66 -10.61
CA ARG A 140 -2.53 -19.62 -10.87
C ARG A 140 -2.84 -20.46 -9.63
N PRO A 141 -4.08 -20.95 -9.47
CA PRO A 141 -4.39 -21.99 -8.49
C PRO A 141 -3.43 -23.18 -8.65
N GLY A 142 -2.76 -23.57 -7.58
CA GLY A 142 -1.76 -24.65 -7.58
C GLY A 142 -0.30 -24.21 -7.69
N ASP A 143 0.00 -22.94 -8.00
CA ASP A 143 1.38 -22.44 -8.06
C ASP A 143 2.07 -22.43 -6.69
N GLY A 144 1.28 -22.48 -5.61
CA GLY A 144 1.79 -22.59 -4.24
C GLY A 144 1.75 -21.28 -3.45
N VAL A 145 2.44 -21.27 -2.31
CA VAL A 145 2.32 -20.22 -1.27
C VAL A 145 2.82 -18.86 -1.76
N ILE A 146 2.05 -17.80 -1.50
CA ILE A 146 2.35 -16.41 -1.90
C ILE A 146 3.79 -15.98 -1.62
N HIS A 147 4.30 -16.22 -0.41
CA HIS A 147 5.62 -15.73 -0.01
C HIS A 147 6.76 -16.40 -0.76
N SER A 148 6.57 -17.65 -1.21
CA SER A 148 7.55 -18.32 -2.06
C SER A 148 7.76 -17.55 -3.36
N TRP A 149 6.68 -17.06 -3.97
CA TRP A 149 6.75 -16.30 -5.22
C TRP A 149 7.15 -14.84 -4.98
N LEU A 150 6.48 -14.17 -4.04
CA LEU A 150 6.69 -12.75 -3.77
C LEU A 150 8.15 -12.48 -3.41
N ASN A 151 8.76 -13.30 -2.54
CA ASN A 151 10.14 -13.08 -2.08
C ASN A 151 11.18 -13.16 -3.20
N ARG A 152 10.85 -13.79 -4.33
CA ARG A 152 11.73 -13.85 -5.51
C ARG A 152 11.63 -12.61 -6.40
N MET A 153 10.62 -11.76 -6.17
CA MET A 153 10.35 -10.55 -6.95
C MET A 153 10.67 -9.26 -6.17
N LEU A 154 11.12 -9.37 -4.92
CA LEU A 154 11.47 -8.23 -4.09
C LEU A 154 12.81 -7.62 -4.47
N LEU A 155 12.86 -6.29 -4.55
CA LEU A 155 14.09 -5.54 -4.61
C LEU A 155 14.66 -5.30 -3.20
N PRO A 156 15.98 -5.48 -2.98
CA PRO A 156 16.60 -5.17 -1.69
C PRO A 156 16.46 -3.71 -1.28
N ASP A 157 16.40 -3.45 0.03
CA ASP A 157 16.34 -2.13 0.66
C ASP A 157 15.15 -1.26 0.24
N THR A 158 14.06 -1.91 -0.21
CA THR A 158 12.79 -1.23 -0.54
C THR A 158 11.75 -1.43 0.56
N VAL A 159 10.58 -0.83 0.40
CA VAL A 159 9.45 -0.98 1.33
C VAL A 159 8.29 -1.60 0.57
N GLY A 160 7.62 -2.54 1.23
CA GLY A 160 6.46 -3.22 0.69
C GLY A 160 5.38 -3.44 1.73
N THR A 161 4.26 -3.98 1.28
CA THR A 161 3.14 -4.31 2.16
C THR A 161 2.32 -5.44 1.55
N GLY A 162 1.30 -5.88 2.25
CA GLY A 162 0.40 -6.92 1.82
C GLY A 162 -0.53 -7.36 2.94
N GLU A 163 -1.45 -8.25 2.59
CA GLU A 163 -2.62 -8.52 3.40
C GLU A 163 -2.45 -9.72 4.34
N VAL A 164 -1.29 -10.38 4.28
CA VAL A 164 -0.93 -11.55 5.08
C VAL A 164 0.18 -11.19 6.04
N THR A 165 0.12 -11.72 7.26
CA THR A 165 1.22 -11.65 8.22
C THR A 165 1.68 -13.05 8.60
N PRO A 166 3.00 -13.31 8.71
CA PRO A 166 4.10 -12.39 8.36
C PRO A 166 4.33 -12.36 6.84
N ILE A 167 4.52 -11.18 6.24
CA ILE A 167 5.25 -11.09 4.97
C ILE A 167 6.72 -11.22 5.35
N PRO A 168 7.41 -12.34 5.08
CA PRO A 168 8.80 -12.50 5.46
C PRO A 168 9.62 -11.77 4.42
N VAL A 169 9.89 -10.50 4.71
CA VAL A 169 10.67 -9.66 3.83
C VAL A 169 12.13 -9.76 4.25
N SER A 170 12.83 -10.80 3.79
CA SER A 170 14.26 -10.99 4.12
C SER A 170 15.16 -9.84 3.63
N ARG A 171 14.61 -8.92 2.82
CA ARG A 171 15.34 -7.86 2.12
C ARG A 171 14.65 -6.49 2.09
N SER A 172 13.50 -6.32 2.75
CA SER A 172 12.69 -5.08 2.67
C SER A 172 11.86 -4.92 3.96
N VAL A 173 11.16 -3.81 4.16
CA VAL A 173 10.29 -3.62 5.35
C VAL A 173 8.83 -3.81 4.97
N SER A 174 8.10 -4.68 5.70
CA SER A 174 6.64 -4.80 5.58
C SER A 174 5.94 -3.86 6.55
N LEU A 175 5.08 -2.98 6.03
CA LEU A 175 4.17 -2.17 6.85
C LEU A 175 2.81 -2.85 6.96
N SER A 176 2.27 -2.92 8.18
CA SER A 176 1.04 -3.67 8.51
C SER A 176 -0.24 -3.01 7.97
N ARG A 177 -1.12 -3.84 7.38
CA ARG A 177 -2.59 -3.74 7.21
C ARG A 177 -3.25 -2.44 6.73
N ARG A 178 -2.52 -1.48 6.15
CA ARG A 178 -3.15 -0.32 5.48
C ARG A 178 -2.51 -0.07 4.12
N VAL A 179 -2.67 -1.05 3.23
CA VAL A 179 -2.22 -1.04 1.82
C VAL A 179 -2.94 0.04 1.01
N LEU A 180 -4.15 0.44 1.43
CA LEU A 180 -5.07 1.26 0.62
C LEU A 180 -4.63 2.70 0.34
N VAL A 181 -3.70 3.25 1.13
CA VAL A 181 -3.26 4.66 0.99
C VAL A 181 -2.31 4.86 -0.20
N TRP A 182 -1.71 3.79 -0.72
CA TRP A 182 -0.61 3.86 -1.68
C TRP A 182 -1.00 3.56 -3.12
N TRP A 183 -2.29 3.30 -3.35
CA TRP A 183 -2.89 3.23 -4.68
C TRP A 183 -3.23 4.64 -5.12
N HIS A 184 -2.21 5.44 -5.45
CA HIS A 184 -2.46 6.74 -6.06
C HIS A 184 -3.28 6.53 -7.33
N LEU A 185 -4.50 7.07 -7.35
CA LEU A 185 -5.19 7.42 -8.58
C LEU A 185 -4.33 8.48 -9.25
N GLN A 186 -3.55 8.10 -10.25
CA GLN A 186 -3.03 9.11 -11.16
C GLN A 186 -4.23 9.70 -11.91
N PRO A 187 -4.38 11.05 -11.97
CA PRO A 187 -5.22 11.63 -13.00
C PRO A 187 -4.63 11.19 -14.35
N GLN A 188 -5.48 10.70 -15.25
CA GLN A 188 -5.09 10.56 -16.65
C GLN A 188 -4.56 11.92 -17.10
N GLN A 189 -3.29 11.97 -17.50
CA GLN A 189 -2.81 13.08 -18.31
C GLN A 189 -3.61 13.04 -19.61
N ALA A 190 -4.49 14.01 -19.78
CA ALA A 190 -5.02 14.43 -21.08
C ALA A 190 -4.18 15.63 -21.55
#